data_AF-A0A1C0SXW9-F1
#
_entry.id   AF-A0A1C0SXW9-F1
#
_cell.length_a   1.000
_cell.length_b   1.000
_cell.length_c   1.000
_cell.angle_alpha   90.00
_cell.angle_beta   90.00
_cell.angle_gamma   90.00
#
_symmetry.space_group_name_H-M   'P 1'
#
loop_
_entity.id
_entity.type
_entity.pdbx_description
1 polymer ?
#
loop_
_entity_poly.entity_id
_entity_poly.type
_entity_poly.pdbx_seq_one_letter_code
_entity_poly.pdbx_strand_id
1 'polypeptide(L)' 'MTQERKRETREKIILGGLIIKAGLRNADRAFLLGALIEASRVPIGAVEHDRLCALGTEAFRAEARALTKL' A
#
# COMPACT_ATOMS: atom_id res chain seq x y z
N MET A 1 19.63 19.43 6.26
CA MET A 1 18.38 18.63 6.34
C MET A 1 18.56 17.54 7.39
N THR A 2 17.79 17.59 8.48
CA THR A 2 17.83 16.65 9.61
C THR A 2 17.50 15.23 9.16
N GLN A 3 18.10 14.20 9.77
CA GLN A 3 17.89 12.79 9.41
C GLN A 3 16.42 12.35 9.52
N GLU A 4 15.71 12.91 10.50
CA GLU A 4 14.28 12.68 10.72
C GLU A 4 13.42 13.06 9.52
N ARG A 5 13.64 14.26 8.95
CA ARG A 5 12.93 14.70 7.73
C ARG A 5 13.15 13.77 6.54
N LYS A 6 14.36 13.20 6.40
CA LYS A 6 14.65 12.23 5.33
C LYS A 6 13.87 10.94 5.52
N ARG A 7 13.77 10.44 6.76
CA ARG A 7 13.00 9.25 7.11
C ARG A 7 11.52 9.45 6.81
N GLU A 8 10.92 10.53 7.30
CA GLU A 8 9.51 10.85 7.06
C GLU A 8 9.19 10.98 5.57
N THR A 9 10.06 11.62 4.80
CA THR A 9 9.88 11.76 3.35
C THR A 9 9.88 10.40 2.67
N ARG A 10 10.83 9.53 3.03
CA ARG A 10 10.93 8.18 2.47
C ARG A 10 9.70 7.34 2.81
N GLU A 11 9.22 7.43 4.05
CA GLU A 11 8.01 6.73 4.49
C GLU A 11 6.78 7.16 3.69
N LYS A 12 6.57 8.47 3.52
CA LYS A 12 5.47 9.01 2.69
C LYS A 12 5.56 8.55 1.24
N ILE A 13 6.77 8.47 0.67
CA ILE A 13 6.98 7.97 -0.70
C ILE A 13 6.59 6.48 -0.80
N ILE A 14 7.01 5.65 0.16
CA ILE A 14 6.68 4.22 0.18
C ILE A 14 5.17 4.02 0.27
N LEU A 15 4.50 4.72 1.20
CA LEU A 15 3.05 4.64 1.38
C LEU A 15 2.29 5.13 0.14
N GLY A 16 2.72 6.24 -0.47
CA GLY A 16 2.15 6.72 -1.73
C GLY A 16 2.36 5.73 -2.89
N GLY A 17 3.47 5.00 -2.90
CA GLY A 17 3.76 3.94 -3.87
C GLY A 17 2.76 2.78 -3.82
N LEU A 18 2.21 2.46 -2.65
CA LEU A 18 1.18 1.41 -2.50
C LEU A 18 -0.09 1.74 -3.27
N ILE A 19 -0.52 3.01 -3.23
CA ILE A 19 -1.70 3.50 -3.94
C ILE A 19 -1.55 3.32 -5.46
N ILE A 20 -0.35 3.59 -5.99
CA ILE A 20 -0.05 3.41 -7.41
C ILE A 20 -0.07 1.92 -7.78
N LYS A 21 0.55 1.05 -6.96
CA LYS A 21 0.57 -0.40 -7.20
C LYS A 21 -0.83 -1.01 -7.17
N ALA A 22 -1.73 -0.47 -6.35
CA ALA A 22 -3.14 -0.85 -6.32
C ALA A 22 -3.94 -0.37 -7.55
N GLY A 23 -3.32 0.34 -8.51
CA GLY A 23 -3.99 0.87 -9.70
C GLY A 23 -4.81 2.14 -9.44
N LEU A 24 -4.61 2.78 -8.28
CA LEU A 24 -5.46 3.88 -7.82
C LEU A 24 -4.81 5.27 -8.00
N ARG A 25 -3.86 5.40 -8.93
CA ARG A 25 -3.14 6.67 -9.19
C ARG A 25 -4.09 7.85 -9.41
N ASN A 26 -5.20 7.61 -10.08
CA ASN A 26 -6.17 8.63 -10.46
C ASN A 26 -7.44 8.60 -9.59
N ALA A 27 -7.45 7.81 -8.51
CA ALA A 27 -8.59 7.75 -7.61
C ALA A 27 -8.74 9.05 -6.82
N ASP A 28 -9.99 9.37 -6.46
CA ASP A 28 -10.30 10.50 -5.61
C ASP A 28 -9.64 10.36 -4.22
N ARG A 29 -9.13 11.47 -3.68
CA ARG A 29 -8.37 11.45 -2.42
C ARG A 29 -9.25 11.15 -1.20
N ALA A 30 -10.50 11.60 -1.19
CA ALA A 30 -11.44 11.31 -0.10
C ALA A 30 -11.83 9.83 -0.12
N PHE A 31 -12.04 9.27 -1.32
CA PHE A 31 -12.25 7.83 -1.49
C PHE A 31 -11.09 7.01 -0.91
N LEU A 32 -9.85 7.35 -1.27
CA LEU A 32 -8.66 6.66 -0.77
C LEU A 32 -8.55 6.72 0.75
N LEU A 33 -8.73 7.91 1.33
CA LEU A 33 -8.66 8.07 2.78
C LEU A 33 -9.77 7.28 3.49
N GLY A 34 -11.00 7.32 2.96
CA GLY A 34 -12.12 6.56 3.50
C GLY A 34 -11.86 5.05 3.48
N ALA A 35 -11.37 4.51 2.36
CA ALA A 35 -11.02 3.10 2.24
C ALA A 35 -9.92 2.68 3.23
N LEU A 36 -8.89 3.51 3.41
CA LEU A 36 -7.82 3.25 4.37
C LEU A 36 -8.30 3.33 5.82
N ILE A 37 -9.24 4.22 6.14
CA ILE A 37 -9.87 4.27 7.47
C ILE A 37 -10.65 2.99 7.74
N GLU A 38 -11.45 2.50 6.79
CA GLU A 38 -12.15 1.23 6.96
C GLU A 38 -11.17 0.07 7.12
N ALA A 39 -10.12 0.01 6.29
CA ALA A 39 -9.06 -0.98 6.44
C ALA A 39 -8.36 -0.93 7.81
N SER A 40 -8.15 0.26 8.37
CA SER A 40 -7.50 0.43 9.69
C SER A 40 -8.31 -0.12 10.86
N ARG A 41 -9.62 -0.34 10.66
CA ARG A 41 -10.52 -0.89 11.69
C ARG A 41 -10.57 -2.41 11.65
N VAL A 42 -10.03 -3.05 10.62
CA VAL A 42 -10.03 -4.51 10.50
C VAL A 42 -9.06 -5.09 11.55
N PRO A 43 -9.53 -5.95 12.47
CA PRO A 43 -8.66 -6.52 13.50
C PRO A 43 -7.58 -7.42 12.90
N ILE A 44 -6.37 -7.34 13.45
CA ILE A 44 -5.29 -8.27 13.12
C ILE A 44 -5.73 -9.70 13.47
N GLY A 45 -5.54 -10.63 12.52
CA GLY A 45 -5.95 -12.04 12.66
C GLY A 45 -7.42 -12.31 12.32
N ALA A 46 -8.19 -11.29 11.92
CA ALA A 46 -9.48 -11.53 11.29
C ALA A 46 -9.28 -12.13 9.88
N VAL A 47 -10.22 -12.97 9.44
CA VAL A 47 -10.20 -13.57 8.09
C VAL A 47 -10.05 -12.51 6.99
N GLU A 48 -10.70 -11.36 7.17
CA GLU A 48 -10.59 -10.23 6.25
C GLU A 48 -9.18 -9.63 6.23
N HIS A 49 -8.56 -9.41 7.39
CA HIS A 49 -7.19 -8.93 7.49
C HIS A 49 -6.22 -9.87 6.75
N ASP A 50 -6.32 -11.18 7.02
CA ASP A 50 -5.45 -12.18 6.40
C ASP A 50 -5.65 -12.27 4.89
N ARG A 51 -6.90 -12.17 4.43
CA ARG A 51 -7.22 -12.09 3.00
C ARG A 51 -6.57 -10.85 2.36
N LEU A 52 -6.67 -9.68 2.96
CA LEU A 52 -6.06 -8.45 2.45
C LEU A 52 -4.53 -8.56 2.40
N CYS A 53 -3.90 -9.15 3.43
CA CYS A 53 -2.47 -9.44 3.44
C CYS A 53 -2.06 -10.40 2.32
N ALA A 54 -2.85 -11.46 2.07
CA ALA A 54 -2.58 -12.41 1.00
C ALA A 54 -2.66 -11.74 -0.39
N LEU A 55 -3.69 -10.91 -0.63
CA LEU A 55 -3.84 -10.15 -1.86
C LEU A 55 -2.66 -9.20 -2.10
N GLY A 56 -2.27 -8.44 -1.07
CA GLY A 56 -1.12 -7.54 -1.17
C GLY A 56 0.18 -8.28 -1.44
N THR A 57 0.40 -9.42 -0.78
CA THR A 57 1.57 -10.29 -0.99
C THR A 57 1.65 -10.77 -2.44
N GLU A 58 0.54 -11.22 -3.01
CA GLU A 58 0.51 -11.70 -4.39
C GLU A 58 0.73 -10.57 -5.39
N ALA A 59 0.18 -9.37 -5.14
CA ALA A 59 0.43 -8.19 -5.97
C ALA A 59 1.93 -7.84 -6.03
N PHE A 60 2.63 -7.84 -4.88
CA PHE A 60 4.07 -7.62 -4.83
C PHE A 60 4.86 -8.70 -5.59
N ARG A 61 4.46 -9.97 -5.46
CA ARG A 61 5.11 -11.07 -6.20
C ARG A 61 4.89 -10.95 -7.70
N ALA A 62 3.70 -10.58 -8.13
CA ALA A 62 3.38 -10.37 -9.54
C ALA A 62 4.25 -9.27 -10.15
N GLU A 63 4.41 -8.16 -9.45
CA GLU A 63 5.30 -7.07 -9.87
C GLU A 63 6.76 -7.52 -9.95
N ALA A 64 7.27 -8.23 -8.94
CA ALA A 64 8.64 -8.74 -8.96
C ALA A 64 8.89 -9.68 -10.16
N ARG A 65 7.94 -10.56 -10.47
CA ARG A 65 8.01 -11.45 -11.65
C ARG A 65 8.00 -10.67 -12.97
N ALA A 66 7.25 -9.57 -13.05
CA ALA A 66 7.23 -8.73 -14.25
C ALA A 66 8.58 -8.05 -14.49
N LEU A 67 9.25 -7.57 -13.43
CA LEU A 67 10.56 -6.95 -13.51
C LEU A 67 11.68 -7.92 -13.92
N THR A 68 11.58 -9.20 -13.56
CA THR A 68 12.56 -10.24 -13.95
C THR A 68 12.41 -10.75 -15.39
N LYS A 69 11.31 -10.41 -16.06
CA LYS A 69 11.03 -10.82 -17.45
C LYS A 69 11.41 -9.74 -18.48
N LEU A 70 11.95 -8.62 -17.99
CA LEU A 70 12.54 -7.53 -18.78
C LEU A 70 14.06 -7.71 -18.82
#